data_AF-A0A949Z6N3-F1
#
_entry.id   AF-A0A949Z6N3-F1
#
_cell.length_a   1.000
_cell.length_b   1.000
_cell.length_c   1.000
_cell.angle_alpha   90.00
_cell.angle_beta   90.00
_cell.angle_gamma   90.00
#
_symmetry.space_group_name_H-M   'P 1'
#
loop_
_entity.id
_entity.type
_entity.pdbx_description
1 polymer ?
#
loop_
_entity_poly.entity_id
_entity_poly.type
_entity_poly.pdbx_seq_one_letter_code
_entity_poly.pdbx_strand_id
1 'polypeptide(L)' 'AVLYILENLPKYRWLAKIGHIFPAPFRDTFYRLIAATRYRIWGKRDSCRLPTPEEGSRFLP' A
#
# COMPACT_ATOMS: atom_id res chain seq x y z
N ALA A 1 0.92 -6.78 -7.86
CA ALA A 1 -0.35 -6.86 -7.11
C ALA A 1 -1.20 -5.59 -7.25
N VAL A 2 -0.73 -4.40 -6.82
CA VAL A 2 -1.55 -3.17 -6.82
C VAL A 2 -2.10 -2.78 -8.20
N LEU A 3 -1.25 -2.75 -9.24
CA LEU A 3 -1.72 -2.41 -10.59
C LEU A 3 -2.79 -3.38 -11.09
N TYR A 4 -2.57 -4.69 -10.87
CA TYR A 4 -3.54 -5.73 -11.23
C TYR A 4 -4.89 -5.51 -10.55
N ILE A 5 -4.91 -5.13 -9.27
CA ILE A 5 -6.16 -4.79 -8.56
C ILE A 5 -6.81 -3.54 -9.19
N LEU A 6 -6.03 -2.51 -9.53
CA LEU A 6 -6.54 -1.28 -10.13
C LEU A 6 -7.13 -1.49 -11.54
N GLU A 7 -6.63 -2.46 -12.31
CA GLU A 7 -7.20 -2.80 -13.64
C GLU A 7 -8.59 -3.41 -13.56
N ASN A 8 -8.83 -4.17 -12.49
CA ASN A 8 -10.11 -4.83 -12.20
C ASN A 8 -11.15 -3.86 -11.63
N LEU A 9 -10.75 -2.64 -11.25
CA LEU A 9 -11.67 -1.62 -10.76
C LEU A 9 -12.03 -0.64 -11.90
N PRO A 10 -13.30 -0.60 -12.36
CA PRO A 10 -13.69 0.13 -13.56
C PRO A 10 -13.37 1.63 -13.51
N LYS A 11 -13.50 2.26 -12.33
CA LYS A 11 -13.18 3.68 -12.12
C LYS A 11 -11.68 3.98 -12.09
N TYR A 12 -10.85 3.01 -11.71
CA TYR A 12 -9.43 3.22 -11.41
C TYR A 12 -8.48 2.60 -12.44
N ARG A 13 -9.01 1.99 -13.51
CA ARG A 13 -8.22 1.38 -14.59
C ARG A 13 -7.23 2.36 -15.25
N TRP A 14 -7.55 3.65 -15.31
CA TRP A 14 -6.65 4.67 -15.86
C TRP A 14 -5.39 4.85 -15.01
N LEU A 15 -5.48 4.71 -13.68
CA LEU A 15 -4.32 4.75 -12.77
C LEU A 15 -3.39 3.56 -13.02
N ALA A 16 -3.95 2.38 -13.27
CA ALA A 16 -3.14 1.21 -13.63
C ALA A 16 -2.36 1.45 -14.92
N LYS A 17 -3.00 2.01 -15.96
CA LYS A 17 -2.32 2.35 -17.23
C LYS A 17 -1.15 3.30 -17.02
N ILE A 18 -1.33 4.37 -16.23
CA ILE A 18 -0.24 5.28 -15.87
C ILE A 18 0.86 4.55 -15.11
N GLY A 19 0.48 3.71 -14.15
CA GLY A 19 1.43 2.91 -13.37
C GLY A 19 2.23 1.92 -14.21
N HIS A 20 1.66 1.37 -15.29
CA HIS A 20 2.36 0.49 -16.23
C HIS A 20 3.37 1.21 -17.11
N ILE A 21 3.15 2.50 -17.42
CA ILE A 21 4.10 3.35 -18.17
C ILE A 21 5.36 3.61 -17.34
N PHE A 22 5.23 3.71 -16.01
CA PHE A 22 6.38 3.92 -15.14
C PHE A 22 7.26 2.67 -15.05
N PRO A 23 8.59 2.77 -15.25
CA PRO A 23 9.50 1.63 -15.10
C PRO A 23 9.38 0.99 -13.72
N ALA A 24 9.43 -0.34 -13.66
CA ALA A 24 9.50 -1.09 -12.40
C ALA A 24 10.60 -0.58 -11.43
N PRO A 25 11.86 -0.36 -11.87
CA PRO A 25 12.93 0.08 -10.95
C PRO A 25 12.67 1.45 -10.33
N PHE A 26 11.98 2.35 -11.02
CA PHE A 26 11.63 3.67 -10.47
C PHE A 26 10.67 3.54 -9.30
N ARG A 27 9.62 2.73 -9.47
CA ARG A 27 8.59 2.51 -8.44
C ARG A 27 9.17 1.81 -7.22
N ASP A 28 10.03 0.82 -7.43
CA ASP A 28 10.74 0.14 -6.35
C ASP A 28 11.69 1.09 -5.61
N THR A 29 12.45 1.90 -6.33
CA THR A 29 13.38 2.86 -5.71
C THR A 29 12.62 3.88 -4.87
N PHE A 30 11.55 4.46 -5.41
CA PHE A 30 10.73 5.42 -4.67
C PHE A 30 10.09 4.78 -3.43
N TYR A 31 9.59 3.55 -3.55
CA TYR A 31 9.05 2.81 -2.42
C TYR A 31 10.11 2.57 -1.34
N ARG A 32 11.34 2.20 -1.72
CA ARG A 32 12.46 2.00 -0.78
C ARG A 32 12.85 3.30 -0.08
N LEU A 33 12.88 4.43 -0.79
CA LEU A 33 13.18 5.74 -0.19
C LEU A 33 12.13 6.14 0.85
N ILE A 34 10.84 5.99 0.53
CA ILE A 34 9.77 6.28 1.49
C ILE A 34 9.83 5.30 2.66
N ALA A 35 10.02 4.01 2.41
CA ALA A 35 10.07 2.98 3.44
C ALA A 35 11.22 3.23 4.44
N ALA A 36 12.38 3.70 3.96
CA ALA A 36 13.51 4.07 4.81
C ALA A 36 13.20 5.27 5.71
N THR A 37 12.33 6.18 5.26
CA THR A 37 12.05 7.44 5.95
C THR A 37 10.75 7.42 6.75
N ARG A 38 9.89 6.40 6.58
CA ARG A 38 8.53 6.37 7.13
C ARG A 38 8.47 6.57 8.65
N TYR A 39 9.37 5.92 9.39
CA TYR A 39 9.39 6.01 10.85
C TYR A 39 10.01 7.29 11.37
N ARG A 40 10.82 7.97 10.53
CA ARG A 40 11.37 9.28 10.85
C ARG A 40 10.34 10.38 10.66
N ILE A 41 9.46 10.24 9.67
CA ILE A 41 8.43 11.24 9.35
C ILE A 41 7.20 11.09 10.26
N TRP A 42 6.72 9.86 10.48
CA TRP A 42 5.47 9.61 11.22
C TRP A 42 5.68 9.09 12.65
N GLY A 43 6.91 8.77 13.04
CA GLY A 43 7.19 8.09 14.30
C GLY A 43 6.84 6.59 14.26
N LYS A 44 7.28 5.86 15.29
CA LYS A 44 6.84 4.48 15.54
C LYS A 44 5.75 4.51 16.61
N ARG A 45 4.82 3.54 16.53
CA ARG A 45 3.92 3.26 17.64
C ARG A 45 4.67 2.35 18.61
N ASP A 46 4.63 2.68 19.89
CA ASP A 46 5.32 1.91 20.94
C ASP A 46 4.55 0.64 21.33
N SER A 47 3.25 0.58 21.04
CA SER A 47 2.39 -0.56 21.33
C SER A 47 1.60 -1.02 20.10
N CYS A 48 1.33 -2.32 20.05
CA CYS A 48 0.46 -2.91 19.04
C CYS A 48 -1.00 -2.62 19.39
N ARG A 49 -1.77 -2.12 18.42
CA ARG A 49 -3.21 -1.93 18.59
C ARG A 49 -3.90 -3.28 18.40
N LEU A 50 -4.59 -3.76 19.43
CA LEU A 50 -5.49 -4.91 19.30
C LEU A 50 -6.77 -4.47 18.56
N PRO A 51 -7.25 -5.28 17.58
CA PRO A 51 -8.49 -4.99 16.88
C PRO A 51 -9.68 -5.07 17.85
N THR A 52 -10.72 -4.28 17.61
CA THR A 52 -11.98 -4.43 18.35
C THR A 52 -12.68 -5.74 17.96
N PRO A 53 -13.64 -6.24 18.74
CA PRO A 53 -14.38 -7.46 18.40
C PRO A 53 -15.02 -7.42 17.02
N GLU A 54 -15.53 -6.24 16.62
CA GLU A 54 -16.13 -6.02 15.29
C GLU A 54 -15.08 -6.07 14.18
N GLU A 55 -13.88 -5.52 14.40
CA GLU A 55 -12.77 -5.62 13.46
C GLU A 55 -12.24 -7.06 13.35
N GLY A 56 -12.21 -7.79 14.48
CA GLY A 56 -11.80 -9.19 14.57
C GLY A 56 -12.55 -10.09 13.58
N SER A 57 -13.86 -9.86 13.44
CA SER A 57 -14.71 -10.62 12.50
C SER A 57 -14.35 -10.46 11.00
N ARG A 58 -13.55 -9.45 10.66
CA ARG A 58 -13.11 -9.20 9.27
C ARG A 58 -11.77 -9.86 8.94
N PHE A 59 -11.04 -10.32 9.95
CA PHE A 59 -9.79 -11.05 9.72
C PHE A 59 -10.11 -12.46 9.24
N LEU A 60 -9.25 -12.97 8.36
CA LEU A 60 -9.33 -14.37 7.94
C LEU A 60 -9.02 -15.27 9.15
N PRO A 61 -9.71 -16.42 9.27
CA PRO A 61 -9.43 -17.39 10.33
C PRO A 61 -8.00 -17.94 10.25
#